data_AF-A0A382HEW9-F1
#
_entry.id   AF-A0A382HEW9-F1
#
_cell.length_a   1.000
_cell.length_b   1.000
_cell.length_c   1.000
_cell.angle_alpha   90.00
_cell.angle_beta   90.00
_cell.angle_gamma   90.00
#
_symmetry.space_group_name_H-M   'P 1'
#
loop_
_entity.id
_entity.type
_entity.pdbx_description
1 polymer ?
#
loop_
_entity_poly.entity_id
_entity_poly.type
_entity_poly.pdbx_seq_one_letter_code
_entity_poly.pdbx_strand_id
1 'polypeptide(L)'
;MKSISFLLLLTISLLLLGACKGENQSSHLLTAVDERQSDVVQELLDSGIDPNKDASSDGAYPLHLASLKGNKEIVQILLDNGANIDLRATNKDKATPLAWAAFFGQEDVVSLLIEAGASINILD
;
A
#
# COMPACT_ATOMS: atom_id res chain seq x y z
N MET A 1 12.31 -16.65 -22.86
CA MET A 1 11.12 -16.21 -22.10
C MET A 1 11.51 -15.15 -21.08
N LYS A 2 11.96 -13.97 -21.53
CA LYS A 2 12.28 -12.79 -20.70
C LYS A 2 11.63 -11.51 -21.28
N SER A 3 10.65 -11.68 -22.18
CA SER A 3 10.18 -10.59 -23.05
C SER A 3 8.87 -9.94 -22.61
N ILE A 4 8.28 -10.38 -21.49
CA ILE A 4 7.06 -9.76 -20.95
C ILE A 4 7.46 -8.63 -19.97
N SER A 5 8.46 -8.85 -19.12
CA SER A 5 8.97 -7.84 -18.17
C SER A 5 9.49 -6.56 -18.86
N PHE A 6 10.11 -6.66 -20.04
CA PHE A 6 10.58 -5.47 -20.78
C PHE A 6 9.44 -4.63 -21.36
N LEU A 7 8.35 -5.27 -21.82
CA LEU A 7 7.16 -4.58 -22.30
C LEU A 7 6.38 -3.95 -21.15
N LEU A 8 6.31 -4.61 -20.00
CA LEU A 8 5.65 -4.08 -18.81
C LEU A 8 6.39 -2.87 -18.22
N LEU A 9 7.72 -2.95 -18.12
CA LEU A 9 8.57 -1.81 -17.75
C LEU A 9 8.44 -0.65 -18.74
N LEU A 10 8.33 -0.94 -20.04
CA LEU A 10 8.12 0.08 -21.06
C LEU A 10 6.73 0.72 -20.96
N THR A 11 5.68 -0.05 -20.68
CA THR A 11 4.32 0.48 -20.49
C THR A 11 4.20 1.31 -19.21
N ILE A 12 4.85 0.89 -18.12
CA ILE A 12 4.95 1.68 -16.89
C ILE A 12 5.70 2.98 -17.21
N SER A 13 6.86 2.92 -17.86
CA SER A 13 7.65 4.10 -18.22
C SER A 13 6.94 5.06 -19.19
N LEU A 14 6.03 4.58 -20.05
CA LEU A 14 5.22 5.40 -20.96
C LEU A 14 4.04 6.07 -20.25
N LEU A 15 3.48 5.47 -19.19
CA LEU A 15 2.46 6.10 -18.35
C LEU A 15 3.04 7.29 -17.53
N LEU A 16 4.35 7.25 -17.23
CA LEU A 16 5.07 8.28 -16.47
C LEU A 16 5.48 9.51 -17.27
N LEU A 17 5.24 9.53 -18.60
CA LEU A 17 5.59 10.70 -19.42
C LEU A 17 4.57 11.87 -19.26
N GLY A 18 3.57 11.72 -18.38
CA GLY A 18 2.45 12.65 -18.23
C GLY A 18 2.24 13.34 -16.87
N ALA A 19 3.02 13.05 -15.81
CA ALA A 19 2.77 13.61 -14.47
C ALA A 19 4.01 14.27 -13.85
N CYS A 20 3.78 15.37 -13.14
CA CYS A 20 4.76 16.34 -12.70
C CYS A 20 5.70 15.85 -11.59
N LYS A 21 7.01 15.95 -11.83
CA LYS A 21 8.10 16.32 -10.89
C LYS A 21 8.10 15.64 -9.50
N GLY A 22 8.82 14.52 -9.38
CA GLY A 22 9.35 14.03 -8.09
C GLY A 22 9.27 12.54 -7.80
N GLU A 23 9.06 11.69 -8.80
CA GLU A 23 8.71 10.28 -8.55
C GLU A 23 9.90 9.42 -8.09
N ASN A 24 9.79 8.88 -6.87
CA ASN A 24 10.52 7.69 -6.43
C ASN A 24 9.69 6.43 -6.75
N GLN A 25 10.32 5.25 -6.81
CA GLN A 25 9.65 3.97 -7.08
C GLN A 25 8.48 3.69 -6.12
N SER A 26 8.56 4.22 -4.90
CA SER A 26 7.53 4.08 -3.88
C SER A 26 6.25 4.85 -4.20
N SER A 27 6.34 5.92 -4.99
CA SER A 27 5.18 6.59 -5.58
C SER A 27 4.39 5.65 -6.50
N HIS A 28 5.05 4.69 -7.16
CA HIS A 28 4.36 3.75 -8.06
C HIS A 28 3.59 2.68 -7.28
N LEU A 29 4.14 2.19 -6.17
CA LEU A 29 3.43 1.27 -5.28
C LEU A 29 2.16 1.92 -4.68
N LEU A 30 2.28 3.18 -4.22
CA LEU A 30 1.13 3.92 -3.67
C LEU A 30 0.02 4.12 -4.72
N THR A 31 0.38 4.49 -5.96
CA THR A 31 -0.59 4.61 -7.06
C THR A 31 -1.25 3.28 -7.39
N ALA A 32 -0.49 2.18 -7.49
CA ALA A 32 -1.03 0.86 -7.78
C ALA A 32 -2.03 0.39 -6.70
N VAL A 33 -1.76 0.70 -5.43
CA VAL A 33 -2.69 0.45 -4.31
C VAL A 33 -3.95 1.31 -4.43
N ASP A 34 -3.82 2.61 -4.74
CA ASP A 34 -4.98 3.51 -4.88
C ASP A 34 -5.88 3.10 -6.05
N GLU A 35 -5.27 2.66 -7.16
CA GLU A 35 -5.95 2.13 -8.36
C GLU A 35 -6.45 0.68 -8.19
N ARG A 36 -6.19 0.05 -7.04
CA ARG A 36 -6.60 -1.32 -6.69
C ARG A 36 -6.06 -2.40 -7.65
N GLN A 37 -4.83 -2.24 -8.14
CA GLN A 37 -4.20 -3.17 -9.08
C GLN A 37 -3.38 -4.23 -8.33
N SER A 38 -4.04 -5.26 -7.78
CA SER A 38 -3.40 -6.31 -6.97
C SER A 38 -2.19 -6.97 -7.66
N ASP A 39 -2.31 -7.29 -8.95
CA ASP A 39 -1.22 -7.90 -9.74
C ASP A 39 0.02 -7.00 -9.81
N VAL A 40 -0.19 -5.70 -10.06
CA VAL A 40 0.90 -4.71 -10.15
C VAL A 40 1.52 -4.48 -8.78
N VAL A 41 0.71 -4.44 -7.72
CA VAL A 41 1.20 -4.34 -6.33
C VAL A 41 2.11 -5.52 -6.00
N GLN A 42 1.70 -6.76 -6.32
CA GLN A 42 2.53 -7.94 -6.09
C GLN A 42 3.85 -7.87 -6.87
N GLU A 43 3.82 -7.55 -8.16
CA GLU A 43 5.03 -7.47 -8.99
C GLU A 43 6.02 -6.40 -8.49
N LEU A 44 5.50 -5.26 -8.04
CA LEU A 44 6.31 -4.18 -7.47
C LEU A 44 6.98 -4.60 -6.16
N LEU A 45 6.27 -5.35 -5.30
CA LEU A 45 6.83 -5.87 -4.04
C LEU A 45 7.85 -6.99 -4.29
N ASP A 46 7.57 -7.89 -5.25
CA ASP A 46 8.50 -8.94 -5.68
C ASP A 46 9.81 -8.36 -6.25
N SER A 47 9.76 -7.12 -6.78
CA SER A 47 10.93 -6.37 -7.23
C SER A 47 11.78 -5.79 -6.09
N GLY A 48 11.40 -6.03 -4.84
CA GLY A 48 12.15 -5.63 -3.63
C GLY A 48 11.82 -4.23 -3.11
N ILE A 49 10.67 -3.67 -3.50
CA ILE A 49 10.20 -2.40 -2.93
C ILE A 49 9.76 -2.64 -1.48
N ASP A 50 10.30 -1.86 -0.55
CA ASP A 50 9.90 -1.91 0.86
C ASP A 50 8.61 -1.10 1.08
N PRO A 51 7.48 -1.75 1.43
CA PRO A 51 6.20 -1.06 1.64
C PRO A 51 6.19 -0.12 2.85
N ASN A 52 7.23 -0.12 3.69
CA ASN A 52 7.30 0.69 4.91
C ASN A 52 8.16 1.95 4.76
N LYS A 53 8.78 2.15 3.59
CA LYS A 53 9.84 3.13 3.43
C LYS A 53 9.31 4.54 3.20
N ASP A 54 8.43 4.71 2.23
CA ASP A 54 7.95 6.01 1.80
C ASP A 54 6.43 6.11 1.98
N ALA A 55 6.00 7.24 2.54
CA ALA A 55 4.60 7.58 2.71
C ALA A 55 4.12 8.51 1.59
N SER A 56 2.81 8.55 1.36
CA SER A 56 2.16 9.52 0.48
C SER A 56 2.30 10.95 1.01
N SER A 57 1.88 11.93 0.20
CA SER A 57 1.80 13.33 0.63
C SER A 57 0.91 13.56 1.86
N ASP A 58 -0.07 12.69 2.07
CA ASP A 58 -0.99 12.72 3.22
C ASP A 58 -0.47 11.90 4.41
N GLY A 59 0.78 11.41 4.31
CA GLY A 59 1.46 10.64 5.33
C GLY A 59 0.98 9.20 5.48
N ALA A 60 0.34 8.65 4.44
CA ALA A 60 -0.17 7.28 4.42
C ALA A 60 0.84 6.31 3.80
N TYR A 61 1.03 5.13 4.40
CA TYR A 61 1.75 4.04 3.76
C TYR A 61 0.80 3.18 2.91
N PRO A 62 1.31 2.30 2.03
CA PRO A 62 0.49 1.40 1.21
C PRO A 62 -0.59 0.66 2.02
N LEU A 63 -0.24 0.16 3.22
CA LEU A 63 -1.19 -0.58 4.07
C LEU A 63 -2.31 0.31 4.60
N HIS A 64 -2.05 1.59 4.90
CA HIS A 64 -3.09 2.56 5.26
C HIS A 64 -4.07 2.78 4.11
N LEU A 65 -3.56 3.01 2.89
CA LEU A 65 -4.41 3.23 1.71
C LEU A 65 -5.28 2.01 1.40
N ALA A 66 -4.70 0.81 1.39
CA ALA A 66 -5.43 -0.44 1.17
C ALA A 66 -6.53 -0.63 2.24
N SER A 67 -6.22 -0.27 3.49
CA SER A 67 -7.14 -0.34 4.63
C SER A 67 -8.29 0.64 4.50
N LEU A 68 -8.03 1.90 4.12
CA LEU A 68 -9.07 2.90 3.85
C LEU A 68 -10.01 2.45 2.73
N LYS A 69 -9.45 1.84 1.67
CA LYS A 69 -10.21 1.38 0.50
C LYS A 69 -10.93 0.05 0.72
N GLY A 70 -10.71 -0.63 1.83
CA GLY A 70 -11.32 -1.94 2.12
C GLY A 70 -10.86 -3.07 1.19
N ASN A 71 -9.69 -2.95 0.54
CA ASN A 71 -9.24 -3.97 -0.39
C ASN A 71 -8.49 -5.11 0.33
N LYS A 72 -9.21 -6.16 0.73
CA LYS A 72 -8.65 -7.32 1.46
C LYS A 72 -7.47 -7.98 0.73
N GLU A 73 -7.56 -8.11 -0.59
CA GLU A 73 -6.53 -8.79 -1.38
C GLU A 73 -5.21 -8.02 -1.30
N ILE A 74 -5.25 -6.71 -1.53
CA ILE A 74 -4.06 -5.86 -1.44
C ILE A 74 -3.53 -5.79 0.00
N VAL A 75 -4.41 -5.78 1.01
CA VAL A 75 -3.97 -5.84 2.41
C VAL A 75 -3.20 -7.13 2.66
N GLN A 76 -3.70 -8.28 2.20
CA GLN A 76 -3.00 -9.56 2.35
C GLN A 76 -1.65 -9.55 1.63
N ILE A 77 -1.61 -9.11 0.37
CA ILE A 77 -0.36 -8.99 -0.41
C ILE A 77 0.67 -8.14 0.32
N LEU A 78 0.26 -6.99 0.87
CA LEU A 78 1.16 -6.10 1.59
C LEU A 78 1.69 -6.75 2.88
N LEU A 79 0.84 -7.43 3.64
CA LEU A 79 1.26 -8.14 4.87
C LEU A 79 2.22 -9.30 4.56
N ASP A 80 1.95 -10.08 3.52
CA ASP A 80 2.80 -11.19 3.07
C ASP A 80 4.18 -10.70 2.62
N ASN A 81 4.26 -9.45 2.14
CA ASN A 81 5.49 -8.76 1.75
C ASN A 81 6.09 -7.88 2.87
N GLY A 82 5.72 -8.12 4.13
CA GLY A 82 6.36 -7.49 5.28
C GLY A 82 5.96 -6.04 5.54
N ALA A 83 4.79 -5.60 5.07
CA ALA A 83 4.21 -4.35 5.56
C ALA A 83 3.98 -4.43 7.07
N ASN A 84 4.46 -3.42 7.79
CA ASN A 84 4.31 -3.33 9.23
C ASN A 84 2.85 -2.99 9.57
N ILE A 85 2.17 -3.97 10.17
CA ILE A 85 0.74 -3.93 10.49
C ILE A 85 0.34 -2.78 11.43
N ASP A 86 1.26 -2.33 12.29
CA ASP A 86 1.05 -1.27 13.27
C ASP A 86 1.81 0.03 12.90
N LEU A 87 2.30 0.15 11.66
CA LEU A 87 3.01 1.34 11.21
C LEU A 87 2.09 2.56 11.32
N ARG A 88 2.55 3.58 12.05
CA ARG A 88 1.80 4.83 12.21
C ARG A 88 2.00 5.73 11.00
N ALA A 89 0.91 6.34 10.53
CA ALA A 89 0.95 7.37 9.51
C ALA A 89 1.88 8.51 9.96
N THR A 90 2.51 9.21 9.00
CA THR A 90 3.41 10.33 9.30
C THR A 90 2.68 11.67 9.43
N ASN A 91 1.36 11.67 9.20
CA ASN A 91 0.50 12.83 9.44
C ASN A 91 0.24 13.06 10.93
N LYS A 92 -0.50 14.14 11.23
CA LYS A 92 -0.75 14.58 12.62
C LYS A 92 -1.51 13.55 13.45
N ASP A 93 -2.36 12.76 12.81
CA ASP A 93 -3.23 11.80 13.51
C ASP A 93 -2.45 10.53 13.90
N LYS A 94 -1.31 10.26 13.24
CA LYS A 94 -0.44 9.10 13.49
C LYS A 94 -1.20 7.78 13.58
N ALA A 95 -2.26 7.66 12.80
CA ALA A 95 -3.18 6.54 12.86
C ALA A 95 -2.53 5.25 12.30
N THR A 96 -2.98 4.10 12.79
CA THR A 96 -2.61 2.78 12.26
C THR A 96 -3.51 2.40 11.09
N PRO A 97 -3.12 1.40 10.26
CA PRO A 97 -3.99 0.87 9.21
C PRO A 97 -5.33 0.37 9.76
N LEU A 98 -5.32 -0.28 10.93
CA LEU A 98 -6.54 -0.72 11.63
C LEU A 98 -7.45 0.46 12.00
N ALA A 99 -6.88 1.56 12.48
CA ALA A 99 -7.66 2.77 12.80
C ALA A 99 -8.37 3.32 11.56
N TRP A 100 -7.70 3.34 10.41
CA TRP A 100 -8.30 3.79 9.15
C TRP A 100 -9.39 2.83 8.68
N ALA A 101 -9.13 1.51 8.66
CA ALA A 101 -10.14 0.53 8.31
C ALA A 101 -11.40 0.68 9.18
N ALA A 102 -11.23 0.84 10.50
CA ALA A 102 -12.34 1.03 11.43
C ALA A 102 -13.08 2.37 11.21
N PHE A 103 -12.35 3.47 11.03
CA PHE A 103 -12.94 4.79 10.81
C PHE A 103 -13.77 4.84 9.52
N PHE A 104 -13.32 4.17 8.45
CA PHE A 104 -14.01 4.12 7.16
C PHE A 104 -15.02 2.95 7.07
N GLY A 105 -15.22 2.18 8.13
CA GLY A 105 -16.23 1.10 8.17
C GLY A 105 -15.87 -0.13 7.32
N GLN A 106 -14.59 -0.38 7.10
CA GLN A 106 -14.11 -1.51 6.29
C GLN A 106 -14.04 -2.79 7.14
N GLU A 107 -15.20 -3.31 7.56
CA GLU A 107 -15.34 -4.43 8.51
C GLU A 107 -14.51 -5.67 8.14
N ASP A 108 -14.47 -5.99 6.86
CA ASP A 108 -13.73 -7.11 6.29
C ASP A 108 -12.21 -6.96 6.47
N VAL A 109 -11.69 -5.74 6.32
CA VAL A 109 -10.28 -5.44 6.52
C VAL A 109 -9.97 -5.29 8.01
N VAL A 110 -10.87 -4.73 8.81
CA VAL A 110 -10.75 -4.71 10.27
C VAL A 110 -10.56 -6.12 10.81
N SER A 111 -11.43 -7.05 10.38
CA SER A 111 -11.36 -8.45 10.80
C SER A 111 -10.03 -9.08 10.39
N LEU A 112 -9.63 -8.90 9.14
CA LEU A 112 -8.36 -9.43 8.61
C LEU A 112 -7.14 -8.88 9.36
N LEU A 113 -7.09 -7.57 9.64
CA LEU A 113 -5.98 -6.96 10.37
C LEU A 113 -5.92 -7.47 11.83
N ILE A 114 -7.06 -7.62 12.50
CA ILE A 114 -7.12 -8.19 13.86
C ILE A 114 -6.66 -9.65 13.85
N GLU A 115 -7.11 -10.45 12.89
CA GLU A 115 -6.69 -11.85 12.71
C GLU A 115 -5.19 -11.96 12.42
N ALA A 116 -4.63 -11.02 11.68
CA ALA A 116 -3.19 -10.91 11.41
C ALA A 116 -2.38 -10.35 12.59
N GLY A 117 -3.02 -10.00 13.72
CA GLY A 117 -2.35 -9.60 14.96
C GLY A 117 -2.14 -8.09 15.12
N ALA A 118 -2.89 -7.25 14.40
CA ALA A 118 -2.86 -5.80 14.58
C ALA A 118 -3.19 -5.42 16.04
N SER A 119 -2.45 -4.46 16.57
CA SER A 119 -2.70 -3.96 17.92
C SER A 119 -4.04 -3.21 17.97
N ILE A 120 -4.97 -3.71 18.77
CA ILE A 120 -6.29 -3.06 18.98
C ILE A 120 -6.14 -1.74 19.76
N ASN A 121 -5.03 -1.54 20.46
CA ASN A 121 -4.79 -0.28 21.16
C ASN A 121 -4.42 0.83 20.19
N ILE A 122 -5.44 1.54 19.71
CA ILE A 122 -5.37 2.71 18.82
C ILE A 122 -4.88 3.99 19.51
N LEU A 123 -4.59 3.94 20.82
CA LEU A 123 -4.26 5.09 21.65
C LEU A 123 -2.96 4.83 22.43
N ASP A 124 -1.85 5.32 21.86
CA ASP A 124 -0.63 5.66 22.60
C ASP A 124 0.05 6.84 21.88
#